data_AF-A0A2H0KMB1-F1
#
_entry.id   AF-A0A2H0KMB1-F1
#
_cell.length_a   1.000
_cell.length_b   1.000
_cell.length_c   1.000
_cell.angle_alpha   90.00
_cell.angle_beta   90.00
_cell.angle_gamma   90.00
#
_symmetry.space_group_name_H-M   'P 1'
#
loop_
_entity.id
_entity.type
_entity.pdbx_description
1 polymer ?
#
loop_
_entity_poly.entity_id
_entity_poly.type
_entity_poly.pdbx_seq_one_letter_code
_entity_poly.pdbx_strand_id
1 'polypeptide(L)'
;MNKYVNGNLELLAKKAFNALGMSGYGKFDIRKDSKGVHRFIDANPNPAFAPPESDSPLANTAKNFYAVPFPHLLSMIVQSGLRAKR
;
A
#
# COMPACT_ATOMS: atom_id res chain seq x y z
N MET A 1 10.78 -18.73 0.37
CA MET A 1 9.51 -18.22 0.93
C MET A 1 9.73 -16.76 1.32
N ASN A 2 9.11 -15.82 0.61
CA ASN A 2 9.42 -14.39 0.73
C ASN A 2 8.95 -13.86 2.09
N LYS A 3 9.85 -13.28 2.91
CA LYS A 3 9.58 -12.87 4.31
C LYS A 3 8.43 -11.86 4.47
N TYR A 4 7.96 -11.30 3.37
CA TYR A 4 6.93 -10.27 3.29
C TYR A 4 5.53 -10.81 3.02
N VAL A 5 5.37 -12.09 2.64
CA VAL A 5 4.05 -12.70 2.40
C VAL A 5 3.57 -13.40 3.67
N ASN A 6 3.35 -12.62 4.72
CA ASN A 6 2.61 -13.09 5.90
C ASN A 6 1.15 -12.75 5.69
N GLY A 7 0.29 -13.75 5.40
CA GLY A 7 -1.14 -13.53 5.10
C GLY A 7 -1.90 -12.73 6.19
N ASN A 8 -1.41 -12.76 7.43
CA ASN A 8 -1.98 -11.99 8.53
C ASN A 8 -1.75 -10.47 8.42
N LEU A 9 -0.62 -10.02 7.87
CA LEU A 9 -0.30 -8.59 7.74
C LEU A 9 -1.08 -7.96 6.59
N GLU A 10 -1.17 -8.67 5.45
CA GLU A 10 -1.95 -8.23 4.30
C GLU A 10 -3.44 -8.11 4.65
N LEU A 11 -4.00 -9.12 5.33
CA LEU A 11 -5.38 -9.09 5.79
C LEU A 11 -5.63 -7.95 6.78
N LEU A 12 -4.69 -7.70 7.69
CA LEU A 12 -4.75 -6.59 8.65
C LEU A 12 -4.77 -5.24 7.93
N ALA A 13 -3.88 -5.02 6.96
CA ALA A 13 -3.82 -3.79 6.17
C ALA A 13 -5.11 -3.56 5.36
N LYS A 14 -5.64 -4.60 4.71
CA LYS A 14 -6.92 -4.52 3.96
C LYS A 14 -8.11 -4.21 4.88
N LYS A 15 -8.17 -4.84 6.06
CA LYS A 15 -9.22 -4.55 7.06
C LYS A 15 -9.15 -3.10 7.53
N ALA A 16 -7.96 -2.59 7.83
CA ALA A 16 -7.77 -1.20 8.24
C ALA A 16 -8.13 -0.21 7.11
N PHE A 17 -7.74 -0.51 5.87
CA PHE A 17 -8.11 0.30 4.70
C PHE A 17 -9.63 0.51 4.60
N ASN A 18 -10.39 -0.59 4.73
CA ASN A 18 -11.84 -0.54 4.71
C ASN A 18 -12.42 0.16 5.95
N ALA A 19 -11.89 -0.13 7.14
CA ALA A 19 -12.38 0.45 8.40
C ALA A 19 -12.19 1.98 8.47
N LEU A 20 -11.15 2.50 7.83
CA LEU A 20 -10.87 3.94 7.74
C LEU A 20 -11.59 4.63 6.58
N GLY A 21 -12.37 3.89 5.77
CA GLY A 21 -13.05 4.44 4.60
C GLY A 21 -12.09 4.95 3.52
N MET A 22 -10.87 4.41 3.46
CA MET A 22 -9.91 4.77 2.41
C MET A 22 -10.41 4.29 1.04
N SER A 23 -9.97 4.97 -0.02
CA SER A 23 -10.33 4.64 -1.41
C SER A 23 -9.12 4.84 -2.33
N GLY A 24 -9.05 4.05 -3.40
CA GLY A 24 -7.93 4.06 -4.34
C GLY A 24 -6.69 3.37 -3.78
N TYR A 25 -5.85 4.11 -3.09
CA TYR A 25 -4.56 3.63 -2.59
C TYR A 25 -4.25 4.24 -1.23
N GLY A 26 -3.26 3.68 -0.55
CA GLY A 26 -2.79 4.15 0.74
C GLY A 26 -1.60 3.32 1.20
N LYS A 27 -0.89 3.81 2.21
CA LYS A 27 0.23 3.12 2.83
C LYS A 27 0.01 3.04 4.33
N PHE A 28 0.20 1.85 4.89
CA PHE A 28 0.26 1.64 6.33
C PHE A 28 1.69 1.34 6.75
N ASP A 29 2.19 2.10 7.72
CA ASP A 29 3.43 1.76 8.40
C ASP A 29 3.08 0.93 9.63
N ILE A 30 3.56 -0.32 9.66
CA ILE A 30 3.20 -1.30 10.70
C ILE A 30 4.49 -1.84 11.33
N ARG A 31 4.56 -1.80 12.65
CA ARG A 31 5.66 -2.39 13.42
C ARG A 31 5.21 -3.71 14.04
N LYS A 32 6.06 -4.73 13.95
CA LYS A 32 5.91 -5.97 14.70
C LYS A 32 6.74 -5.86 15.97
N ASP A 33 6.11 -6.01 17.13
CA ASP A 33 6.81 -5.98 18.41
C ASP A 33 7.55 -7.30 18.69
N SER A 34 8.31 -7.36 19.80
CA SER A 34 9.10 -8.54 20.19
C SER A 34 8.25 -9.78 20.48
N LYS A 35 6.94 -9.63 20.72
CA LYS A 35 5.98 -10.72 20.92
C LYS A 35 5.30 -11.13 19.61
N GLY A 36 5.64 -10.49 18.51
CA GLY A 36 5.09 -10.74 17.20
C GLY A 36 3.75 -10.07 16.92
N VAL A 37 3.30 -9.15 17.77
CA VAL A 37 2.05 -8.41 17.59
C VAL A 37 2.29 -7.24 16.64
N HIS A 38 1.41 -7.08 15.65
CA HIS A 38 1.45 -5.96 14.71
C HIS A 38 0.75 -4.73 15.31
N ARG A 39 1.40 -3.57 15.20
CA ARG A 39 0.87 -2.27 15.64
C ARG A 39 1.00 -1.26 14.51
N PHE A 40 -0.10 -0.56 14.20
CA PHE A 40 -0.08 0.55 13.26
C PHE A 40 0.71 1.72 13.84
N ILE A 41 1.55 2.33 13.01
CA ILE A 41 2.28 3.56 13.32
C ILE A 41 1.62 4.73 12.59
N ASP A 42 1.36 4.55 11.30
CA ASP A 42 0.79 5.58 10.43
C ASP A 42 -0.15 4.97 9.39
N ALA A 43 -1.10 5.80 8.95
CA ALA A 43 -2.11 5.50 7.94
C ALA A 43 -2.18 6.68 6.96
N ASN A 44 -1.43 6.58 5.86
CA ASN A 44 -1.34 7.65 4.89
C ASN A 44 -2.22 7.35 3.66
N PRO A 45 -3.31 8.11 3.43
CA PRO A 45 -4.18 7.93 2.26
C PRO A 45 -3.58 8.49 0.96
N ASN A 46 -2.54 9.32 1.03
CA ASN A 46 -1.83 9.86 -0.13
C ASN A 46 -0.31 9.84 0.12
N PRO A 47 0.31 8.64 0.18
CA PRO A 47 1.75 8.53 0.35
C PRO A 47 2.49 9.15 -0.84
N ALA A 48 3.75 9.54 -0.61
CA ALA A 48 4.62 10.01 -1.67
C ALA A 48 4.60 9.05 -2.86
N PHE A 49 4.25 9.59 -4.03
CA PHE A 49 4.06 8.83 -5.26
C PHE A 49 4.78 9.52 -6.40
N ALA A 50 5.87 8.89 -6.83
CA ALA A 50 6.73 9.34 -7.91
C ALA A 50 7.27 8.13 -8.69
N PRO A 51 7.85 8.33 -9.89
CA PRO A 51 8.53 7.28 -10.64
C PRO A 51 9.61 6.56 -9.81
N PRO A 52 9.97 5.30 -10.15
CA PRO A 52 10.95 4.52 -9.40
C PRO A 52 12.33 5.20 -9.25
N GLU A 53 12.69 6.06 -10.20
CA GLU A 53 13.94 6.83 -10.20
C GLU A 53 14.00 7.85 -9.05
N SER A 54 12.85 8.19 -8.44
CA SER A 54 12.73 9.10 -7.30
C SER A 54 12.69 8.37 -5.94
N ASP A 55 13.04 7.08 -5.90
CA ASP A 55 13.02 6.22 -4.70
C ASP A 55 11.66 6.20 -3.96
N SER A 56 10.57 6.30 -4.73
CA SER A 56 9.20 6.21 -4.22
C SER A 56 8.92 4.82 -3.64
N PRO A 57 8.60 4.69 -2.33
CA PRO A 57 8.35 3.38 -1.71
C PRO A 57 7.21 2.61 -2.38
N LEU A 58 6.17 3.31 -2.85
CA LEU A 58 5.04 2.69 -3.52
C LEU A 58 5.41 2.16 -4.91
N ALA A 59 6.12 2.96 -5.71
CA ALA A 59 6.56 2.56 -7.05
C ALA A 59 7.58 1.42 -6.99
N ASN A 60 8.53 1.48 -6.06
CA ASN A 60 9.50 0.43 -5.82
C ASN A 60 8.83 -0.87 -5.36
N THR A 61 7.84 -0.78 -4.47
CA THR A 61 7.11 -1.96 -4.00
C THR A 61 6.34 -2.62 -5.15
N ALA A 62 5.58 -1.83 -5.93
CA ALA A 62 4.80 -2.33 -7.05
C ALA A 62 5.67 -2.99 -8.12
N LYS A 63 6.83 -2.37 -8.46
CA LYS A 63 7.79 -2.92 -9.41
C LYS A 63 8.45 -4.20 -8.90
N ASN A 64 9.03 -4.16 -7.70
CA ASN A 64 9.92 -5.22 -7.22
C ASN A 64 9.18 -6.44 -6.66
N PHE A 65 7.98 -6.27 -6.11
CA PHE A 65 7.22 -7.37 -5.51
C PHE A 65 6.02 -7.84 -6.34
N TYR A 66 5.51 -7.00 -7.24
CA TYR A 66 4.30 -7.30 -8.02
C TYR A 66 4.50 -7.19 -9.53
N ALA A 67 5.72 -6.87 -10.00
CA ALA A 67 6.03 -6.67 -11.42
C ALA A 67 5.10 -5.66 -12.13
N VAL A 68 4.57 -4.67 -11.39
CA VAL A 68 3.69 -3.63 -11.93
C VAL A 68 4.54 -2.41 -12.32
N PRO A 69 4.61 -2.04 -13.61
CA PRO A 69 5.31 -0.83 -14.05
C PRO A 69 4.62 0.43 -13.54
N PHE A 70 5.39 1.49 -13.30
CA PHE A 70 4.87 2.76 -12.79
C PHE A 70 3.72 3.37 -13.63
N PRO A 71 3.77 3.40 -14.99
CA PRO A 71 2.64 3.90 -15.78
C PRO A 71 1.34 3.12 -15.55
N HIS A 72 1.43 1.80 -15.32
CA HIS A 72 0.27 0.98 -15.03
C HIS A 72 -0.29 1.28 -13.64
N LEU A 73 0.58 1.40 -12.63
CA LEU A 73 0.19 1.79 -11.28
C LEU A 73 -0.51 3.17 -11.25
N LEU A 74 0.05 4.16 -11.95
CA LEU A 74 -0.57 5.49 -12.11
C LEU A 74 -1.96 5.38 -12.74
N SER A 75 -2.10 4.59 -13.81
CA SER A 75 -3.41 4.37 -14.46
C SER A 75 -4.43 3.75 -13.50
N MET A 76 -4.04 2.75 -12.70
CA MET A 76 -4.92 2.14 -11.70
C MET A 76 -5.42 3.16 -10.66
N ILE A 77 -4.54 4.03 -10.17
CA ILE A 77 -4.88 5.09 -9.20
C ILE A 77 -5.85 6.10 -9.82
N VAL A 78 -5.53 6.63 -11.01
CA VAL A 78 -6.39 7.58 -11.73
C VAL A 78 -7.77 7.00 -11.99
N GLN A 79 -7.83 5.77 -12.51
CA GLN A 79 -9.11 5.11 -12.76
C GLN A 79 -9.90 4.84 -11.47
N SER A 80 -9.22 4.57 -10.36
CA SER A 80 -9.91 4.44 -9.07
C SER A 80 -10.53 5.75 -8.60
N GLY A 81 -9.83 6.87 -8.81
CA GLY A 81 -10.38 8.20 -8.54
C GLY A 81 -11.60 8.53 -9.40
N LEU A 82 -11.56 8.17 -10.69
CA LEU A 82 -12.70 8.35 -11.60
C LEU A 82 -13.93 7.50 -11.25
N ARG A 83 -13.72 6.32 -10.64
CA ARG A 83 -14.79 5.42 -10.20
C ARG A 83 -15.34 5.74 -8.81
N ALA A 84 -14.62 6.51 -8.01
CA ALA A 84 -15.04 6.84 -6.66
C ALA A 84 -16.36 7.60 -6.74
N LYS A 85 -17.44 6.98 -6.24
CA LYS A 85 -18.72 7.66 -6.08
C LYS A 85 -18.54 8.73 -5.00
N ARG A 86 -18.86 9.98 -5.37
CA ARG A 86 -18.94 11.09 -4.42
C ARG A 86 -20.09 10.89 -3.45
#